data_AF-A0AAN7DXW6-F1
#
_entry.id   AF-A0AAN7DXW6-F1
#
_cell.length_a   1.000
_cell.length_b   1.000
_cell.length_c   1.000
_cell.angle_alpha   90.00
_cell.angle_beta   90.00
_cell.angle_gamma   90.00
#
_symmetry.space_group_name_H-M   'P 1'
#
loop_
_entity.id
_entity.type
_entity.pdbx_description
1 polymer ?
#
loop_
_entity_poly.entity_id
_entity_poly.type
_entity_poly.pdbx_seq_one_letter_code
_entity_poly.pdbx_strand_id
1 'polypeptide(L)'
;MGPSSEDGAKVVSVENLRNPYRDQSNFDFRFKLTLNKLYAWSLVEYDRVVMLDADNLFLQKTDELFQCGQFCAVFINPCYFHTGLFVLQPSKEVFNDMVHELEIGRENPDGADQGFICSYYPNLLDRPMFHPPLNGTKLDGTYRLPLGYQMDASYYYLRLRWSVPCGPNSVITFPGAPLLKPWYWWSWPVLPLGISWHEQRRQTLGYAAEMPVVIIQSVIYLGILAMTRIARPNFSKLCYRRSDKNIFLIQTGLKMIAVWSILASYVLPFFIVPHTVHPVLGWTLYLFGSFTLCSVAINTFLLPMIAVLILWIGIFGSLLVMAYPWYPDGVVRALAVFGYAFCSAPFLWISIVKIMTSLQVSLEREAFFPKLGESAPPSGFNKLY
;
A
#
# COMPACT_ATOMS: atom_id res chain seq x y z
N MET A 1 -8.99 -0.91 -23.43
CA MET A 1 -9.60 -2.24 -23.34
C MET A 1 -11.10 -2.03 -23.41
N GLY A 2 -11.74 -2.42 -24.51
CA GLY A 2 -13.20 -2.49 -24.57
C GLY A 2 -13.71 -3.59 -23.62
N PRO A 3 -14.98 -3.53 -23.18
CA PRO A 3 -15.52 -4.55 -22.29
C PRO A 3 -15.56 -5.89 -23.01
N SER A 4 -14.75 -6.85 -22.57
CA SER A 4 -14.88 -8.24 -22.99
C SER A 4 -16.16 -8.80 -22.36
N SER A 5 -17.14 -9.10 -23.19
CA SER A 5 -18.32 -9.89 -22.83
C SER A 5 -17.97 -11.32 -22.36
N GLU A 6 -16.69 -11.70 -22.41
CA GLU A 6 -16.18 -13.03 -22.07
C GLU A 6 -16.20 -13.31 -20.55
N ASP A 7 -16.16 -12.28 -19.69
CA ASP A 7 -16.12 -12.45 -18.23
C ASP A 7 -17.52 -12.34 -17.57
N GLY A 8 -18.60 -12.28 -18.35
CA GLY A 8 -19.96 -12.11 -17.82
C GLY A 8 -20.22 -10.73 -17.18
N ALA A 9 -19.32 -9.76 -17.39
CA ALA A 9 -19.43 -8.40 -16.85
C ALA A 9 -19.92 -7.39 -17.92
N LYS A 10 -20.88 -6.54 -17.56
CA LYS A 10 -21.34 -5.40 -18.38
C LYS A 10 -20.75 -4.11 -17.81
N VAL A 11 -19.89 -3.44 -18.58
CA VAL A 11 -19.38 -2.11 -18.22
C VAL A 11 -20.40 -1.06 -18.62
N VAL A 12 -20.88 -0.27 -17.64
CA VAL A 12 -21.81 0.84 -17.87
C VAL A 12 -21.07 2.15 -17.59
N SER A 13 -20.94 2.98 -18.62
CA SER A 13 -20.41 4.33 -18.48
C SER A 13 -21.55 5.29 -18.13
N VAL A 14 -21.32 6.15 -17.14
CA VAL A 14 -22.28 7.15 -16.66
C VAL A 14 -21.66 8.54 -16.67
N GLU A 15 -22.50 9.57 -16.81
CA GLU A 15 -22.06 10.94 -16.65
C GLU A 15 -21.83 11.27 -15.17
N ASN A 16 -20.73 11.94 -14.84
CA ASN A 16 -20.41 12.25 -13.45
C ASN A 16 -21.44 13.19 -12.83
N LEU A 17 -22.07 12.77 -11.73
CA LEU A 17 -22.91 13.64 -10.93
C LEU A 17 -22.06 14.73 -10.27
N ARG A 18 -22.53 15.97 -10.31
CA ARG A 18 -21.90 17.07 -9.58
C ARG A 18 -22.14 16.87 -8.09
N ASN A 19 -21.08 16.78 -7.30
CA ASN A 19 -21.19 16.78 -5.85
C ASN A 19 -21.48 18.21 -5.33
N PRO A 20 -22.69 18.49 -4.80
CA PRO A 20 -23.06 19.82 -4.31
C PRO A 20 -22.36 20.18 -2.98
N TYR A 21 -21.83 19.19 -2.27
CA TYR A 21 -21.19 19.32 -0.96
C TYR A 21 -19.69 19.65 -1.03
N ARG A 22 -19.14 19.81 -2.25
CA ARG A 22 -17.71 20.07 -2.49
C ARG A 22 -17.13 21.30 -1.77
N ASP A 23 -18.00 22.24 -1.41
CA ASP A 23 -17.65 23.52 -0.79
C ASP A 23 -17.85 23.48 0.75
N GLN A 24 -18.24 22.32 1.33
CA GLN A 24 -18.30 22.12 2.79
C GLN A 24 -16.89 22.15 3.40
N SER A 25 -16.78 22.64 4.64
CA SER A 25 -15.48 22.81 5.32
C SER A 25 -14.75 21.50 5.61
N ASN A 26 -15.48 20.40 5.78
CA ASN A 26 -14.96 19.05 6.03
C ASN A 26 -14.90 18.17 4.78
N PHE A 27 -15.08 18.74 3.58
CA PHE A 27 -15.10 17.97 2.34
C PHE A 27 -13.71 17.41 2.00
N ASP A 28 -13.66 16.10 1.71
CA ASP A 28 -12.46 15.46 1.16
C ASP A 28 -12.59 15.34 -0.36
N PHE A 29 -11.57 15.79 -1.09
CA PHE A 29 -11.52 15.73 -2.56
C PHE A 29 -11.74 14.32 -3.11
N ARG A 30 -11.39 13.27 -2.36
CA ARG A 30 -11.64 11.88 -2.74
C ARG A 30 -13.13 11.56 -2.92
N PHE A 31 -14.03 12.33 -2.32
CA PHE A 31 -15.49 12.19 -2.40
C PHE A 31 -16.12 12.90 -3.60
N LYS A 32 -15.30 13.50 -4.49
CA LYS A 32 -15.79 14.22 -5.67
C LYS A 32 -16.77 13.41 -6.53
N LEU A 33 -16.57 12.10 -6.65
CA LEU A 33 -17.32 11.22 -7.55
C LEU A 33 -18.11 10.12 -6.84
N THR A 34 -18.16 10.11 -5.51
CA THR A 34 -18.83 9.03 -4.76
C THR A 34 -20.32 8.95 -5.03
N LEU A 35 -20.97 10.08 -5.29
CA LEU A 35 -22.40 10.14 -5.62
C LEU A 35 -22.76 9.43 -6.94
N ASN A 36 -21.80 9.12 -7.81
CA ASN A 36 -22.08 8.26 -8.98
C ASN A 36 -22.64 6.88 -8.59
N LYS A 37 -22.42 6.46 -7.34
CA LYS A 37 -23.03 5.23 -6.79
C LYS A 37 -24.55 5.23 -6.87
N LEU A 38 -25.20 6.39 -6.89
CA LEU A 38 -26.65 6.53 -6.99
C LEU A 38 -27.20 5.99 -8.33
N TYR A 39 -26.38 5.93 -9.39
CA TYR A 39 -26.78 5.31 -10.66
C TYR A 39 -27.19 3.84 -10.52
N ALA A 40 -26.83 3.16 -9.43
CA ALA A 40 -27.32 1.82 -9.11
C ALA A 40 -28.85 1.70 -9.16
N TRP A 41 -29.57 2.74 -8.71
CA TRP A 41 -31.03 2.77 -8.76
C TRP A 41 -31.57 2.97 -10.18
N SER A 42 -30.76 3.43 -11.13
CA SER A 42 -31.17 3.61 -12.52
C SER A 42 -31.13 2.34 -13.36
N LEU A 43 -30.56 1.25 -12.82
CA LEU A 43 -30.39 -0.04 -13.51
C LEU A 43 -31.69 -0.87 -13.55
N VAL A 44 -32.76 -0.26 -14.06
CA VAL A 44 -34.14 -0.80 -14.08
C VAL A 44 -34.30 -2.06 -14.94
N GLU A 45 -33.27 -2.46 -15.68
CA GLU A 45 -33.26 -3.77 -16.36
C GLU A 45 -33.08 -4.96 -15.40
N TYR A 46 -32.71 -4.72 -14.13
CA TYR A 46 -32.55 -5.77 -13.12
C TYR A 46 -33.64 -5.67 -12.04
N ASP A 47 -34.14 -6.82 -11.59
CA ASP A 47 -35.12 -6.88 -10.50
C ASP A 47 -34.51 -6.49 -9.13
N ARG A 48 -33.24 -6.85 -8.93
CA ARG A 48 -32.48 -6.73 -7.69
C ARG A 48 -31.02 -6.51 -8.01
N VAL A 49 -30.39 -5.57 -7.31
CA VAL A 49 -28.96 -5.26 -7.44
C VAL A 49 -28.32 -5.34 -6.06
N VAL A 50 -27.23 -6.11 -5.95
CA VAL A 50 -26.33 -6.07 -4.80
C VAL A 50 -25.17 -5.14 -5.18
N MET A 51 -25.17 -3.94 -4.64
CA MET A 51 -24.08 -2.99 -4.79
C MET A 51 -22.92 -3.39 -3.87
N LEU A 52 -21.70 -3.32 -4.40
CA LEU A 52 -20.47 -3.64 -3.68
C LEU A 52 -19.38 -2.64 -4.03
N ASP A 53 -18.74 -2.05 -3.02
CA ASP A 53 -17.53 -1.25 -3.25
C ASP A 53 -16.36 -2.15 -3.69
N ALA A 54 -15.47 -1.61 -4.51
CA ALA A 54 -14.34 -2.34 -5.10
C ALA A 54 -13.31 -2.86 -4.06
N ASP A 55 -13.44 -2.47 -2.80
CA ASP A 55 -12.61 -2.89 -1.68
C ASP A 55 -13.33 -3.88 -0.74
N ASN A 56 -14.24 -4.68 -1.28
CA ASN A 56 -14.85 -5.82 -0.60
C ASN A 56 -14.40 -7.16 -1.18
N LEU A 57 -14.44 -8.20 -0.34
CA LEU A 57 -14.07 -9.56 -0.70
C LEU A 57 -15.13 -10.55 -0.21
N PHE A 58 -15.74 -11.28 -1.15
CA PHE A 58 -16.60 -12.43 -0.81
C PHE A 58 -15.74 -13.62 -0.38
N LEU A 59 -16.08 -14.20 0.78
CA LEU A 59 -15.50 -15.43 1.31
C LEU A 59 -16.29 -16.67 0.90
N GLN A 60 -17.57 -16.47 0.61
CA GLN A 60 -18.51 -17.49 0.17
C GLN A 60 -19.60 -16.85 -0.69
N LYS A 61 -20.37 -17.71 -1.37
CA LYS A 61 -21.50 -17.31 -2.19
C LYS A 61 -22.61 -16.70 -1.33
N THR A 62 -23.22 -15.61 -1.79
CA THR A 62 -24.21 -14.79 -1.05
C THR A 62 -25.47 -14.51 -1.86
N ASP A 63 -25.90 -15.47 -2.70
CA ASP A 63 -27.06 -15.32 -3.59
C ASP A 63 -28.37 -15.01 -2.85
N GLU A 64 -28.46 -15.40 -1.58
CA GLU A 64 -29.60 -15.09 -0.73
C GLU A 64 -29.82 -13.57 -0.55
N LEU A 65 -28.79 -12.73 -0.73
CA LEU A 65 -28.95 -11.28 -0.73
C LEU A 65 -29.91 -10.78 -1.81
N PHE A 66 -30.03 -11.48 -2.95
CA PHE A 66 -30.99 -11.15 -4.00
C PHE A 66 -32.46 -11.38 -3.59
N GLN A 67 -32.71 -12.02 -2.44
CA GLN A 67 -34.05 -12.19 -1.88
C GLN A 67 -34.44 -11.03 -0.96
N CYS A 68 -33.53 -10.10 -0.67
CA CYS A 68 -33.85 -8.94 0.15
C CYS A 68 -34.81 -7.97 -0.57
N GLY A 69 -35.43 -7.06 0.18
CA GLY A 69 -36.44 -6.14 -0.33
C GLY A 69 -35.90 -4.94 -1.12
N GLN A 70 -36.60 -3.79 -1.05
CA GLN A 70 -36.29 -2.60 -1.84
C GLN A 70 -34.96 -1.95 -1.44
N PHE A 71 -34.57 -2.04 -0.18
CA PHE A 71 -33.28 -1.55 0.31
C PHE A 71 -32.83 -2.31 1.56
N CYS A 72 -31.61 -2.83 1.53
CA CYS A 72 -31.04 -3.55 2.67
C CYS A 72 -29.56 -3.24 2.82
N ALA A 73 -29.11 -2.91 4.04
CA ALA A 73 -27.72 -2.57 4.31
C ALA A 73 -27.28 -3.08 5.69
N VAL A 74 -25.96 -3.22 5.88
CA VAL A 74 -25.37 -3.63 7.16
C VAL A 74 -25.05 -2.40 8.00
N PHE A 75 -25.31 -2.47 9.31
CA PHE A 75 -24.97 -1.40 10.25
C PHE A 75 -23.50 -1.45 10.69
N ILE A 76 -22.76 -0.35 10.55
CA ILE A 76 -21.37 -0.20 11.06
C ILE A 76 -21.37 0.01 12.56
N ASN A 77 -22.35 0.78 13.02
CA ASN A 77 -22.59 1.10 14.40
C ASN A 77 -24.11 1.18 14.61
N PRO A 78 -24.60 1.35 15.85
CA PRO A 78 -26.04 1.33 16.11
C PRO A 78 -26.87 2.40 15.37
N CYS A 79 -26.26 3.44 14.79
CA CYS A 79 -26.98 4.55 14.16
C CYS A 79 -26.81 4.62 12.64
N TYR A 80 -25.66 4.16 12.12
CA TYR A 80 -25.28 4.32 10.71
C TYR A 80 -25.03 2.99 10.04
N PHE A 81 -25.58 2.84 8.83
CA PHE A 81 -25.27 1.73 7.95
C PHE A 81 -24.14 2.05 6.98
N HIS A 82 -23.45 1.00 6.54
CA HIS A 82 -22.35 1.09 5.61
C HIS A 82 -22.90 1.05 4.19
N THR A 83 -22.44 1.95 3.32
CA THR A 83 -22.85 1.95 1.91
C THR A 83 -21.97 1.05 1.05
N GLY A 84 -20.92 0.45 1.59
CA GLY A 84 -20.02 -0.43 0.81
C GLY A 84 -20.61 -1.77 0.40
N LEU A 85 -21.71 -2.21 1.03
CA LEU A 85 -22.54 -3.29 0.54
C LEU A 85 -23.99 -2.97 0.87
N PHE A 86 -24.84 -2.96 -0.14
CA PHE A 86 -26.28 -2.91 0.06
C PHE A 86 -27.02 -3.58 -1.08
N VAL A 87 -28.22 -4.06 -0.78
CA VAL A 87 -29.18 -4.57 -1.76
C VAL A 87 -30.16 -3.45 -2.08
N LEU A 88 -30.53 -3.30 -3.35
CA LEU A 88 -31.58 -2.40 -3.77
C LEU A 88 -32.50 -3.04 -4.81
N GLN A 89 -33.73 -2.52 -4.89
CA GLN A 89 -34.58 -2.63 -6.07
C GLN A 89 -34.37 -1.38 -6.94
N PRO A 90 -33.89 -1.54 -8.19
CA PRO A 90 -33.75 -0.41 -9.09
C PRO A 90 -35.11 0.26 -9.34
N SER A 91 -35.13 1.60 -9.31
CA SER A 91 -36.30 2.40 -9.61
C SER A 91 -35.87 3.75 -10.15
N LYS A 92 -36.34 4.09 -11.35
CA LYS A 92 -36.06 5.38 -11.96
C LYS A 92 -36.66 6.53 -11.16
N GLU A 93 -37.79 6.29 -10.50
CA GLU A 93 -38.44 7.26 -9.60
C GLU A 93 -37.53 7.57 -8.41
N VAL A 94 -37.01 6.55 -7.72
CA VAL A 94 -36.09 6.73 -6.58
C VAL A 94 -34.79 7.38 -7.02
N PHE A 95 -34.24 7.00 -8.19
CA PHE A 95 -33.04 7.66 -8.73
C PHE A 95 -33.27 9.15 -8.99
N ASN A 96 -34.35 9.51 -9.69
CA ASN A 96 -34.65 10.91 -10.01
C ASN A 96 -34.91 11.72 -8.73
N ASP A 97 -35.58 11.14 -7.74
CA ASP A 97 -35.82 11.75 -6.44
C ASP A 97 -34.50 12.00 -5.69
N MET A 98 -33.59 11.04 -5.63
CA MET A 98 -32.27 11.25 -5.04
C MET A 98 -31.47 12.35 -5.76
N VAL A 99 -31.53 12.43 -7.09
CA VAL A 99 -30.90 13.52 -7.84
C VAL A 99 -31.53 14.87 -7.48
N HIS A 100 -32.86 14.93 -7.38
CA HIS A 100 -33.56 16.14 -6.95
C HIS A 100 -33.17 16.57 -5.53
N GLU A 101 -33.09 15.62 -4.59
CA GLU A 101 -32.65 15.86 -3.21
C GLU A 101 -31.22 16.41 -3.12
N LEU A 102 -30.33 16.01 -4.03
CA LEU A 102 -28.99 16.61 -4.17
C LEU A 102 -29.07 18.06 -4.66
N GLU A 103 -29.95 18.36 -5.62
CA GLU A 103 -30.12 19.71 -6.19
C GLU A 103 -30.67 20.71 -5.17
N ILE A 104 -31.63 20.29 -4.34
CA ILE A 104 -32.22 21.14 -3.29
C ILE A 104 -31.37 21.19 -2.02
N GLY A 105 -30.26 20.46 -1.97
CA GLY A 105 -29.27 20.54 -0.90
C GLY A 105 -29.66 19.79 0.38
N ARG A 106 -30.20 18.56 0.26
CA ARG A 106 -30.39 17.65 1.40
C ARG A 106 -29.15 17.61 2.30
N GLU A 107 -29.36 17.56 3.61
CA GLU A 107 -28.25 17.47 4.55
C GLU A 107 -27.42 16.19 4.33
N ASN A 108 -26.11 16.37 4.21
CA ASN A 108 -25.14 15.31 4.07
C ASN A 108 -23.90 15.62 4.93
N PRO A 109 -23.75 14.98 6.10
CA PRO A 109 -22.69 15.31 7.05
C PRO A 109 -21.27 15.01 6.55
N ASP A 110 -21.08 14.00 5.70
CA ASP A 110 -19.76 13.59 5.20
C ASP A 110 -19.46 14.07 3.77
N GLY A 111 -20.44 14.68 3.10
CA GLY A 111 -20.33 15.14 1.73
C GLY A 111 -20.13 14.02 0.69
N ALA A 112 -20.38 12.76 1.06
CA ALA A 112 -20.15 11.57 0.25
C ALA A 112 -21.43 10.72 0.08
N ASP A 113 -21.30 9.53 -0.53
CA ASP A 113 -22.41 8.60 -0.69
C ASP A 113 -22.92 8.04 0.64
N GLN A 114 -22.03 7.81 1.61
CA GLN A 114 -22.40 7.24 2.90
C GLN A 114 -23.37 8.14 3.66
N GLY A 115 -23.05 9.41 3.87
CA GLY A 115 -23.92 10.36 4.55
C GLY A 115 -25.22 10.63 3.79
N PHE A 116 -25.16 10.73 2.46
CA PHE A 116 -26.35 10.97 1.63
C PHE A 116 -27.34 9.79 1.69
N ILE A 117 -26.87 8.55 1.44
CA ILE A 117 -27.76 7.39 1.42
C ILE A 117 -28.29 7.11 2.84
N CYS A 118 -27.46 7.31 3.89
CA CYS A 118 -27.93 7.25 5.28
C CYS A 118 -29.06 8.24 5.57
N SER A 119 -28.92 9.50 5.12
CA SER A 119 -29.96 10.52 5.35
C SER A 119 -31.21 10.29 4.47
N TYR A 120 -31.08 9.61 3.33
CA TYR A 120 -32.19 9.23 2.45
C TYR A 120 -33.01 8.04 3.01
N TYR A 121 -32.36 7.11 3.73
CA TYR A 121 -33.03 5.97 4.39
C TYR A 121 -32.95 6.03 5.93
N PRO A 122 -33.46 7.10 6.59
CA PRO A 122 -33.28 7.30 8.02
C PRO A 122 -33.98 6.22 8.86
N ASN A 123 -35.10 5.70 8.35
CA ASN A 123 -35.92 4.71 9.04
C ASN A 123 -35.34 3.29 8.97
N LEU A 124 -34.18 3.07 8.32
CA LEU A 124 -33.61 1.72 8.21
C LEU A 124 -33.25 1.13 9.58
N LEU A 125 -32.91 1.97 10.55
CA LEU A 125 -32.59 1.55 11.92
C LEU A 125 -33.73 0.76 12.57
N ASP A 126 -34.96 1.20 12.36
CA ASP A 126 -36.16 0.61 12.95
C ASP A 126 -36.72 -0.57 12.15
N ARG A 127 -36.03 -0.98 11.06
CA ARG A 127 -36.48 -2.08 10.21
C ARG A 127 -36.11 -3.45 10.78
N PRO A 128 -36.86 -4.50 10.43
CA PRO A 128 -36.52 -5.85 10.83
C PRO A 128 -35.18 -6.30 10.24
N MET A 129 -34.55 -7.26 10.90
CA MET A 129 -33.38 -7.97 10.35
C MET A 129 -33.82 -8.82 9.16
N PHE A 130 -32.97 -8.91 8.14
CA PHE A 130 -33.16 -9.78 6.99
C PHE A 130 -32.88 -11.23 7.40
N HIS A 131 -33.85 -12.10 7.11
CA HIS A 131 -33.71 -13.54 7.19
C HIS A 131 -34.14 -14.11 5.83
N PRO A 132 -33.26 -14.86 5.14
CA PRO A 132 -33.57 -15.34 3.80
C PRO A 132 -34.70 -16.38 3.86
N PRO A 133 -35.76 -16.23 3.06
CA PRO A 133 -36.86 -17.18 3.06
C PRO A 133 -36.48 -18.51 2.38
N LEU A 134 -36.91 -19.62 2.98
CA LEU A 134 -36.52 -20.99 2.55
C LEU A 134 -36.98 -21.35 1.13
N ASN A 135 -38.05 -20.72 0.66
CA ASN A 135 -38.62 -20.92 -0.67
C ASN A 135 -37.96 -20.03 -1.75
N GLY A 136 -36.99 -19.20 -1.38
CA GLY A 136 -36.29 -18.30 -2.30
C GLY A 136 -37.10 -17.11 -2.78
N THR A 137 -38.26 -16.81 -2.17
CA THR A 137 -39.07 -15.65 -2.58
C THR A 137 -38.37 -14.35 -2.28
N LYS A 138 -38.50 -13.36 -3.17
CA LYS A 138 -38.03 -12.00 -2.90
C LYS A 138 -38.98 -11.35 -1.89
N LEU A 139 -38.41 -10.73 -0.86
CA LEU A 139 -39.17 -9.98 0.13
C LEU A 139 -39.55 -8.59 -0.40
N ASP A 140 -40.61 -8.03 0.18
CA ASP A 140 -40.97 -6.62 0.06
C ASP A 140 -40.77 -5.92 1.41
N GLY A 141 -40.20 -4.72 1.37
CA GLY A 141 -39.83 -3.89 2.50
C GLY A 141 -38.34 -3.52 2.49
N THR A 142 -37.93 -2.78 3.51
CA THR A 142 -36.51 -2.50 3.78
C THR A 142 -36.07 -3.29 5.01
N TYR A 143 -34.83 -3.77 5.01
CA TYR A 143 -34.33 -4.70 6.03
C TYR A 143 -32.90 -4.38 6.44
N ARG A 144 -32.57 -4.66 7.70
CA ARG A 144 -31.18 -4.61 8.18
C ARG A 144 -30.47 -5.91 7.86
N LEU A 145 -29.30 -5.84 7.26
CA LEU A 145 -28.47 -7.02 7.00
C LEU A 145 -27.62 -7.36 8.24
N PRO A 146 -27.47 -8.66 8.58
CA PRO A 146 -26.50 -9.11 9.59
C PRO A 146 -25.06 -8.68 9.32
N LEU A 147 -24.28 -8.46 10.39
CA LEU A 147 -22.89 -7.98 10.30
C LEU A 147 -21.99 -8.90 9.44
N GLY A 148 -22.27 -10.20 9.42
CA GLY A 148 -21.52 -11.15 8.59
C GLY A 148 -21.51 -10.84 7.08
N TYR A 149 -22.49 -10.10 6.57
CA TYR A 149 -22.49 -9.64 5.18
C TYR A 149 -21.62 -8.40 4.94
N GLN A 150 -21.05 -7.79 5.98
CA GLN A 150 -20.13 -6.67 5.83
C GLN A 150 -19.18 -6.57 7.03
N MET A 151 -18.20 -7.44 7.04
CA MET A 151 -17.22 -7.57 8.12
C MET A 151 -16.08 -6.58 7.89
N ASP A 152 -16.06 -5.48 8.65
CA ASP A 152 -14.97 -4.52 8.62
C ASP A 152 -13.64 -5.17 9.03
N ALA A 153 -12.63 -5.09 8.17
CA ALA A 153 -11.29 -5.63 8.40
C ALA A 153 -10.62 -5.09 9.68
N SER A 154 -10.98 -3.89 10.13
CA SER A 154 -10.45 -3.30 11.37
C SER A 154 -10.80 -4.12 12.61
N TYR A 155 -11.99 -4.73 12.65
CA TYR A 155 -12.39 -5.61 13.76
C TYR A 155 -11.50 -6.85 13.87
N TYR A 156 -11.05 -7.37 12.71
CA TYR A 156 -10.06 -8.44 12.70
C TYR A 156 -8.72 -7.96 13.20
N TYR A 157 -8.22 -6.80 12.74
CA TYR A 157 -6.87 -6.36 13.09
C TYR A 157 -6.67 -6.12 14.57
N LEU A 158 -7.71 -5.73 15.31
CA LEU A 158 -7.65 -5.57 16.76
C LEU A 158 -7.53 -6.91 17.51
N ARG A 159 -8.20 -7.97 17.04
CA ARG A 159 -8.26 -9.26 17.75
C ARG A 159 -7.45 -10.38 17.10
N LEU A 160 -6.96 -10.16 15.88
CA LEU A 160 -6.35 -11.14 14.98
C LEU A 160 -7.19 -12.41 14.75
N ARG A 161 -8.51 -12.30 14.96
CA ARG A 161 -9.49 -13.35 14.71
C ARG A 161 -10.85 -12.73 14.46
N TRP A 162 -11.64 -13.38 13.61
CA TRP A 162 -13.03 -12.98 13.41
C TRP A 162 -13.86 -13.32 14.65
N SER A 163 -14.65 -12.35 15.09
CA SER A 163 -15.59 -12.47 16.21
C SER A 163 -16.89 -11.81 15.78
N VAL A 164 -17.56 -12.39 14.77
CA VAL A 164 -18.80 -11.87 14.22
C VAL A 164 -19.96 -12.38 15.06
N PRO A 165 -20.75 -11.50 15.71
CA PRO A 165 -21.80 -11.90 16.64
C PRO A 165 -23.05 -12.45 15.93
N CYS A 166 -23.28 -12.09 14.65
CA CYS A 166 -24.47 -12.48 13.92
C CYS A 166 -24.27 -12.53 12.40
N GLY A 167 -25.00 -13.43 11.75
CA GLY A 167 -24.99 -13.59 10.30
C GLY A 167 -23.91 -14.52 9.76
N PRO A 168 -23.93 -14.76 8.43
CA PRO A 168 -22.96 -15.62 7.78
C PRO A 168 -21.65 -14.85 7.51
N ASN A 169 -20.48 -15.40 7.86
CA ASN A 169 -19.17 -14.75 7.66
C ASN A 169 -18.79 -14.68 6.18
N SER A 170 -19.38 -13.73 5.45
CA SER A 170 -19.47 -13.83 3.99
C SER A 170 -18.70 -12.76 3.24
N VAL A 171 -18.61 -11.53 3.77
CA VAL A 171 -17.97 -10.43 3.04
C VAL A 171 -17.06 -9.67 3.97
N ILE A 172 -15.80 -9.48 3.57
CA ILE A 172 -14.87 -8.58 4.25
C ILE A 172 -14.86 -7.25 3.52
N THR A 173 -14.95 -6.14 4.26
CA THR A 173 -14.74 -4.79 3.72
C THR A 173 -13.39 -4.25 4.19
N PHE A 174 -12.67 -3.58 3.30
CA PHE A 174 -11.37 -2.97 3.59
C PHE A 174 -11.46 -1.43 3.55
N PRO A 175 -12.12 -0.77 4.52
CA PRO A 175 -12.39 0.68 4.47
C PRO A 175 -11.15 1.56 4.69
N GLY A 176 -9.99 0.96 4.98
CA GLY A 176 -8.74 1.64 5.31
C GLY A 176 -8.24 2.63 4.24
N ALA A 177 -7.23 3.42 4.63
CA ALA A 177 -6.59 4.40 3.77
C ALA A 177 -6.11 3.78 2.44
N PRO A 178 -5.99 4.57 1.35
CA PRO A 178 -5.56 4.05 0.05
C PRO A 178 -4.26 3.25 0.08
N LEU A 179 -3.30 3.55 0.95
CA LEU A 179 -2.04 2.81 1.08
C LEU A 179 -2.16 1.47 1.82
N LEU A 180 -3.28 1.23 2.50
CA LEU A 180 -3.55 0.05 3.32
C LEU A 180 -4.49 -0.95 2.63
N LYS A 181 -4.79 -0.72 1.36
CA LYS A 181 -5.68 -1.59 0.60
C LYS A 181 -5.03 -2.96 0.38
N PRO A 182 -5.83 -4.03 0.31
CA PRO A 182 -5.32 -5.40 0.39
C PRO A 182 -4.59 -5.86 -0.88
N TRP A 183 -4.80 -5.21 -2.02
CA TRP A 183 -4.18 -5.57 -3.30
C TRP A 183 -2.70 -5.20 -3.41
N TYR A 184 -2.16 -4.42 -2.48
CA TYR A 184 -0.74 -4.07 -2.50
C TYR A 184 0.13 -5.20 -1.99
N TRP A 185 1.29 -5.41 -2.63
CA TRP A 185 2.23 -6.43 -2.19
C TRP A 185 2.77 -6.20 -0.77
N TRP A 186 2.78 -4.97 -0.27
CA TRP A 186 3.17 -4.68 1.12
C TRP A 186 2.02 -4.88 2.13
N SER A 187 0.80 -5.23 1.67
CA SER A 187 -0.36 -5.42 2.54
C SER A 187 -0.12 -6.50 3.60
N TRP A 188 0.54 -7.61 3.23
CA TRP A 188 0.99 -8.63 4.15
C TRP A 188 2.52 -8.59 4.26
N PRO A 189 3.12 -8.72 5.46
CA PRO A 189 2.48 -9.08 6.72
C PRO A 189 1.84 -7.93 7.48
N VAL A 190 1.96 -6.66 7.05
CA VAL A 190 1.51 -5.46 7.81
C VAL A 190 0.07 -5.60 8.33
N LEU A 191 -0.87 -5.86 7.41
CA LEU A 191 -2.27 -6.13 7.65
C LEU A 191 -2.58 -7.59 7.24
N PRO A 192 -2.75 -8.51 8.21
CA PRO A 192 -2.78 -9.94 7.94
C PRO A 192 -3.84 -10.39 6.91
N LEU A 193 -5.00 -9.75 6.87
CA LEU A 193 -6.06 -10.07 5.90
C LEU A 193 -5.70 -9.77 4.44
N GLY A 194 -4.62 -9.03 4.17
CA GLY A 194 -4.09 -8.88 2.81
C GLY A 194 -3.80 -10.23 2.14
N ILE A 195 -3.42 -11.26 2.92
CA ILE A 195 -3.20 -12.59 2.35
C ILE A 195 -4.48 -13.23 1.81
N SER A 196 -5.62 -13.02 2.47
CA SER A 196 -6.91 -13.57 2.02
C SER A 196 -7.34 -13.00 0.67
N TRP A 197 -7.09 -11.70 0.45
CA TRP A 197 -7.32 -11.05 -0.84
C TRP A 197 -6.46 -11.66 -1.95
N HIS A 198 -5.17 -11.83 -1.67
CA HIS A 198 -4.23 -12.39 -2.63
C HIS A 198 -4.47 -13.89 -2.90
N GLU A 199 -4.97 -14.64 -1.92
CA GLU A 199 -5.41 -16.02 -2.11
C GLU A 199 -6.59 -16.09 -3.09
N GLN A 200 -7.61 -15.25 -2.92
CA GLN A 200 -8.74 -15.18 -3.84
C GLN A 200 -8.33 -14.71 -5.24
N ARG A 201 -7.43 -13.72 -5.33
CA ARG A 201 -6.86 -13.29 -6.60
C ARG A 201 -6.11 -14.41 -7.30
N ARG A 202 -5.33 -15.21 -6.57
CA ARG A 202 -4.58 -16.34 -7.12
C ARG A 202 -5.51 -17.38 -7.76
N GLN A 203 -6.67 -17.63 -7.16
CA GLN A 203 -7.65 -18.60 -7.65
C GLN A 203 -8.48 -18.10 -8.84
N THR A 204 -8.64 -16.78 -8.98
CA THR A 204 -9.52 -16.16 -9.99
C THR A 204 -8.73 -15.58 -11.17
N LEU A 205 -7.92 -14.55 -10.94
CA LEU A 205 -7.21 -13.79 -11.97
C LEU A 205 -5.75 -14.26 -12.16
N GLY A 206 -5.13 -14.78 -11.09
CA GLY A 206 -3.70 -15.07 -11.05
C GLY A 206 -2.81 -13.83 -11.03
N TYR A 207 -1.54 -14.03 -11.40
CA TYR A 207 -0.48 -13.00 -11.44
C TYR A 207 0.26 -12.96 -12.79
N ALA A 208 -0.30 -13.58 -13.82
CA ALA A 208 0.37 -13.77 -15.10
C ALA A 208 0.77 -12.43 -15.77
N ALA A 209 -0.03 -11.37 -15.57
CA ALA A 209 0.25 -10.04 -16.10
C ALA A 209 1.49 -9.40 -15.47
N GLU A 210 1.75 -9.64 -14.19
CA GLU A 210 2.88 -9.06 -13.46
C GLU A 210 4.17 -9.89 -13.57
N MET A 211 4.07 -11.20 -13.85
CA MET A 211 5.22 -12.11 -13.89
C MET A 211 6.36 -11.70 -14.85
N PRO A 212 6.11 -11.20 -16.08
CA PRO A 212 7.20 -10.74 -16.96
C PRO A 212 8.04 -9.63 -16.32
N VAL A 213 7.39 -8.68 -15.65
CA VAL A 213 8.09 -7.57 -14.97
C VAL A 213 8.91 -8.09 -13.80
N VAL A 214 8.36 -9.03 -13.00
CA VAL A 214 9.08 -9.67 -11.88
C VAL A 214 10.33 -10.39 -12.37
N ILE A 215 10.24 -11.15 -13.46
CA ILE A 215 11.37 -11.88 -14.06
C ILE A 215 12.43 -10.89 -14.57
N ILE A 216 12.02 -9.88 -15.34
CA ILE A 216 12.93 -8.86 -15.88
C ILE A 216 13.67 -8.14 -14.75
N GLN A 217 12.96 -7.71 -13.70
CA GLN A 217 13.57 -7.05 -12.53
C GLN A 217 14.57 -7.98 -11.83
N SER A 218 14.22 -9.26 -11.65
CA SER A 218 15.11 -10.25 -11.05
C SER A 218 16.40 -10.44 -11.87
N VAL A 219 16.29 -10.54 -13.20
CA VAL A 219 17.44 -10.65 -14.11
C VAL A 219 18.31 -9.39 -14.06
N ILE A 220 17.70 -8.20 -14.07
CA ILE A 220 18.43 -6.92 -13.97
C ILE A 220 19.21 -6.87 -12.65
N TYR A 221 18.57 -7.19 -11.53
CA TYR A 221 19.24 -7.19 -10.22
C TYR A 221 20.39 -8.20 -10.15
N LEU A 222 20.21 -9.42 -10.69
CA LEU A 222 21.29 -10.40 -10.81
C LEU A 222 22.45 -9.87 -11.66
N GLY A 223 22.15 -9.24 -12.80
CA GLY A 223 23.14 -8.63 -13.68
C GLY A 223 23.93 -7.52 -12.97
N ILE A 224 23.25 -6.60 -12.28
CA ILE A 224 23.89 -5.52 -11.49
C ILE A 224 24.78 -6.12 -10.41
N LEU A 225 24.30 -7.15 -9.68
CA LEU A 225 25.07 -7.78 -8.62
C LEU A 225 26.34 -8.44 -9.17
N ALA A 226 26.24 -9.17 -10.29
CA ALA A 226 27.38 -9.77 -10.96
C ALA A 226 28.39 -8.72 -11.44
N MET A 227 27.92 -7.65 -12.08
CA MET A 227 28.76 -6.54 -12.51
C MET A 227 29.47 -5.85 -11.35
N THR A 228 28.78 -5.66 -10.23
CA THR A 228 29.36 -5.04 -9.03
C THR A 228 30.47 -5.90 -8.42
N ARG A 229 30.39 -7.23 -8.54
CA ARG A 229 31.45 -8.16 -8.10
C ARG A 229 32.68 -8.17 -9.00
N ILE A 230 32.49 -7.91 -10.29
CA ILE A 230 33.56 -7.92 -11.31
C ILE A 230 34.24 -6.54 -11.39
N ALA A 231 33.48 -5.47 -11.24
CA ALA A 231 33.99 -4.11 -11.25
C ALA A 231 34.95 -3.91 -10.08
N ARG A 232 36.25 -3.68 -10.37
CA ARG A 232 37.19 -3.24 -9.34
C ARG A 232 36.76 -1.86 -8.84
N PRO A 233 36.79 -1.59 -7.53
CA PRO A 233 36.49 -0.29 -6.99
C PRO A 233 37.61 0.69 -7.39
N ASN A 234 37.42 1.35 -8.52
CA ASN A 234 38.23 2.49 -8.90
C ASN A 234 37.41 3.73 -8.61
N PHE A 235 37.61 4.34 -7.44
CA PHE A 235 37.36 5.77 -7.35
C PHE A 235 38.29 6.43 -8.36
N SER A 236 37.72 6.74 -9.52
CA SER A 236 38.43 7.45 -10.57
C SER A 236 39.04 8.70 -9.99
N LYS A 237 40.26 9.00 -10.44
CA LYS A 237 41.03 10.25 -10.34
C LYS A 237 40.24 11.51 -10.74
N LEU A 238 39.05 11.75 -10.20
CA LEU A 238 38.12 12.80 -10.62
C LEU A 238 38.26 14.06 -9.77
N CYS A 239 38.96 14.00 -8.62
CA CYS A 239 39.14 15.16 -7.73
C CYS A 239 40.51 15.83 -7.81
N TYR A 240 41.41 15.38 -8.69
CA TYR A 240 42.82 15.80 -8.61
C TYR A 240 43.21 16.87 -9.64
N ARG A 241 42.59 18.06 -9.60
CA ARG A 241 43.16 19.25 -10.28
C ARG A 241 42.65 20.65 -9.90
N ARG A 242 42.15 20.94 -8.69
CA ARG A 242 41.79 22.35 -8.37
C ARG A 242 41.80 22.72 -6.89
N SER A 243 42.66 23.70 -6.58
CA SER A 243 42.74 24.69 -5.47
C SER A 243 41.96 24.42 -4.17
N ASP A 244 42.69 24.55 -3.05
CA ASP A 244 42.36 24.16 -1.67
C ASP A 244 41.00 24.65 -1.12
N LYS A 245 40.42 25.76 -1.61
CA LYS A 245 39.13 26.27 -1.09
C LYS A 245 37.90 25.48 -1.56
N ASN A 246 38.00 24.74 -2.67
CA ASN A 246 36.87 23.94 -3.18
C ASN A 246 36.83 22.52 -2.60
N ILE A 247 37.87 22.08 -1.90
CA ILE A 247 38.00 20.69 -1.41
C ILE A 247 36.94 20.38 -0.36
N PHE A 248 36.70 21.27 0.61
CA PHE A 248 35.68 21.08 1.64
C PHE A 248 34.26 20.95 1.05
N LEU A 249 33.94 21.77 0.04
CA LEU A 249 32.63 21.77 -0.62
C LEU A 249 32.43 20.49 -1.45
N ILE A 250 33.48 20.05 -2.17
CA ILE A 250 33.48 18.79 -2.93
C ILE A 250 33.35 17.58 -1.99
N GLN A 251 34.11 17.53 -0.89
CA GLN A 251 34.02 16.47 0.11
C GLN A 251 32.63 16.40 0.77
N THR A 252 32.05 17.55 1.10
CA THR A 252 30.69 17.62 1.63
C THR A 252 29.66 17.15 0.60
N GLY A 253 29.83 17.55 -0.67
CA GLY A 253 29.01 17.06 -1.78
C GLY A 253 29.07 15.54 -1.95
N LEU A 254 30.27 14.95 -1.94
CA LEU A 254 30.47 13.50 -2.05
C LEU A 254 29.82 12.72 -0.89
N LYS A 255 29.91 13.24 0.35
CA LYS A 255 29.19 12.64 1.49
C LYS A 255 27.67 12.65 1.28
N MET A 256 27.12 13.79 0.85
CA MET A 256 25.68 13.89 0.58
C MET A 256 25.27 12.92 -0.51
N ILE A 257 26.04 12.81 -1.59
CA ILE A 257 25.78 11.84 -2.67
C ILE A 257 25.80 10.40 -2.13
N ALA A 258 26.77 10.05 -1.28
CA ALA A 258 26.83 8.71 -0.68
C ALA A 258 25.60 8.41 0.18
N VAL A 259 25.18 9.34 1.03
CA VAL A 259 23.99 9.20 1.89
C VAL A 259 22.72 9.08 1.05
N TRP A 260 22.55 9.94 0.04
CA TRP A 260 21.42 9.87 -0.88
C TRP A 260 21.42 8.57 -1.69
N SER A 261 22.59 8.03 -2.06
CA SER A 261 22.70 6.76 -2.76
C SER A 261 22.24 5.58 -1.88
N ILE A 262 22.61 5.59 -0.59
CA ILE A 262 22.13 4.59 0.38
C ILE A 262 20.62 4.71 0.55
N LEU A 263 20.10 5.92 0.76
CA LEU A 263 18.66 6.14 0.92
C LEU A 263 17.88 5.69 -0.32
N ALA A 264 18.33 6.08 -1.50
CA ALA A 264 17.74 5.67 -2.77
C ALA A 264 17.74 4.15 -2.95
N SER A 265 18.76 3.44 -2.46
CA SER A 265 18.83 1.98 -2.52
C SER A 265 17.69 1.29 -1.75
N TYR A 266 17.17 1.90 -0.69
CA TYR A 266 16.02 1.37 0.08
C TYR A 266 14.67 1.88 -0.43
N VAL A 267 14.62 3.08 -0.99
CA VAL A 267 13.37 3.73 -1.44
C VAL A 267 12.99 3.28 -2.85
N LEU A 268 13.94 3.23 -3.78
CA LEU A 268 13.65 2.98 -5.20
C LEU A 268 12.99 1.60 -5.46
N PRO A 269 13.46 0.47 -4.87
CA PRO A 269 12.82 -0.82 -5.09
C PRO A 269 11.34 -0.84 -4.69
N PHE A 270 10.95 -0.08 -3.66
CA PHE A 270 9.55 -0.03 -3.20
C PHE A 270 8.59 0.44 -4.31
N PHE A 271 9.01 1.44 -5.08
CA PHE A 271 8.21 2.01 -6.17
C PHE A 271 8.34 1.27 -7.51
N ILE A 272 9.41 0.49 -7.68
CA ILE A 272 9.66 -0.30 -8.90
C ILE A 272 8.88 -1.62 -8.88
N VAL A 273 8.71 -2.25 -7.71
CA VAL A 273 7.96 -3.51 -7.59
C VAL A 273 6.50 -3.28 -7.99
N PRO A 274 5.93 -4.06 -8.92
CA PRO A 274 4.55 -3.86 -9.35
C PRO A 274 3.59 -4.01 -8.17
N HIS A 275 2.70 -3.02 -8.01
CA HIS A 275 1.86 -2.88 -6.82
C HIS A 275 1.01 -4.11 -6.50
N THR A 276 0.54 -4.83 -7.52
CA THR A 276 -0.43 -5.93 -7.40
C THR A 276 0.17 -7.32 -7.27
N VAL A 277 1.49 -7.45 -7.20
CA VAL A 277 2.19 -8.73 -7.07
C VAL A 277 1.86 -9.40 -5.73
N HIS A 278 1.96 -10.72 -5.69
CA HIS A 278 1.77 -11.48 -4.45
C HIS A 278 2.73 -10.99 -3.34
N PRO A 279 2.29 -10.78 -2.09
CA PRO A 279 3.09 -10.15 -1.04
C PRO A 279 4.45 -10.80 -0.80
N VAL A 280 4.50 -12.14 -0.77
CA VAL A 280 5.76 -12.89 -0.62
C VAL A 280 6.75 -12.59 -1.75
N LEU A 281 6.27 -12.52 -3.00
CA LEU A 281 7.10 -12.19 -4.16
C LEU A 281 7.52 -10.72 -4.12
N GLY A 282 6.61 -9.81 -3.75
CA GLY A 282 6.89 -8.39 -3.65
C GLY A 282 7.98 -8.07 -2.61
N TRP A 283 7.85 -8.62 -1.39
CA TRP A 283 8.90 -8.47 -0.36
C TRP A 283 10.22 -9.12 -0.77
N THR A 284 10.17 -10.29 -1.41
CA THR A 284 11.39 -10.95 -1.93
C THR A 284 12.10 -10.07 -2.95
N LEU A 285 11.35 -9.51 -3.90
CA LEU A 285 11.88 -8.64 -4.94
C LEU A 285 12.39 -7.31 -4.38
N TYR A 286 11.67 -6.72 -3.40
CA TYR A 286 12.10 -5.53 -2.68
C TYR A 286 13.41 -5.77 -1.91
N LEU A 287 13.50 -6.85 -1.13
CA LEU A 287 14.69 -7.18 -0.36
C LEU A 287 15.87 -7.50 -1.27
N PHE A 288 15.64 -8.18 -2.40
CA PHE A 288 16.68 -8.47 -3.38
C PHE A 288 17.16 -7.21 -4.11
N GLY A 289 16.24 -6.36 -4.55
CA GLY A 289 16.55 -5.08 -5.19
C GLY A 289 17.31 -4.13 -4.27
N SER A 290 16.84 -3.97 -3.02
CA SER A 290 17.51 -3.12 -2.03
C SER A 290 18.91 -3.63 -1.67
N PHE A 291 19.08 -4.94 -1.49
CA PHE A 291 20.41 -5.53 -1.28
C PHE A 291 21.35 -5.29 -2.46
N THR A 292 20.85 -5.42 -3.69
CA THR A 292 21.62 -5.21 -4.93
C THR A 292 22.07 -3.76 -5.04
N LEU A 293 21.18 -2.79 -4.85
CA LEU A 293 21.51 -1.37 -4.92
C LEU A 293 22.43 -0.94 -3.77
N CYS A 294 22.20 -1.44 -2.55
CA CYS A 294 23.11 -1.24 -1.43
C CYS A 294 24.50 -1.78 -1.74
N SER A 295 24.61 -2.94 -2.42
CA SER A 295 25.90 -3.49 -2.84
C SER A 295 26.63 -2.57 -3.82
N VAL A 296 25.91 -1.90 -4.73
CA VAL A 296 26.50 -0.88 -5.61
C VAL A 296 27.04 0.28 -4.78
N ALA A 297 26.25 0.84 -3.85
CA ALA A 297 26.69 1.94 -2.99
C ALA A 297 27.89 1.54 -2.11
N ILE A 298 27.87 0.33 -1.54
CA ILE A 298 28.96 -0.22 -0.73
C ILE A 298 30.27 -0.27 -1.52
N ASN A 299 30.24 -0.82 -2.73
CA ASN A 299 31.44 -0.95 -3.56
C ASN A 299 31.89 0.39 -4.13
N THR A 300 30.95 1.27 -4.49
CA THR A 300 31.24 2.61 -5.03
C THR A 300 31.91 3.47 -3.98
N PHE A 301 31.39 3.51 -2.75
CA PHE A 301 31.88 4.39 -1.67
C PHE A 301 32.85 3.71 -0.69
N LEU A 302 33.24 2.45 -0.95
CA LEU A 302 34.09 1.63 -0.07
C LEU A 302 33.58 1.58 1.38
N LEU A 303 32.26 1.44 1.54
CA LEU A 303 31.61 1.48 2.85
C LEU A 303 31.69 0.14 3.57
N PRO A 304 31.66 0.13 4.92
CA PRO A 304 31.54 -1.11 5.69
C PRO A 304 30.19 -1.77 5.40
N MET A 305 30.23 -2.93 4.72
CA MET A 305 29.05 -3.67 4.26
C MET A 305 28.05 -3.92 5.40
N ILE A 306 28.52 -4.41 6.55
CA ILE A 306 27.68 -4.73 7.70
C ILE A 306 26.92 -3.50 8.18
N ALA A 307 27.54 -2.31 8.18
CA ALA A 307 26.86 -1.09 8.61
C ALA A 307 25.69 -0.78 7.67
N VAL A 308 25.93 -0.72 6.36
CA VAL A 308 24.88 -0.41 5.38
C VAL A 308 23.73 -1.42 5.43
N LEU A 309 24.03 -2.71 5.67
CA LEU A 309 23.04 -3.78 5.72
C LEU A 309 22.30 -3.93 7.05
N ILE A 310 22.67 -3.23 8.13
CA ILE A 310 21.92 -3.27 9.40
C ILE A 310 20.47 -2.85 9.21
N LEU A 311 20.19 -1.84 8.39
CA LEU A 311 18.82 -1.42 8.08
C LEU A 311 18.06 -2.52 7.33
N TRP A 312 18.69 -3.17 6.35
CA TRP A 312 18.12 -4.30 5.62
C TRP A 312 17.74 -5.46 6.55
N ILE A 313 18.64 -5.82 7.48
CA ILE A 313 18.40 -6.86 8.50
C ILE A 313 17.24 -6.43 9.42
N GLY A 314 17.20 -5.15 9.80
CA GLY A 314 16.12 -4.56 10.59
C GLY A 314 14.75 -4.67 9.89
N ILE A 315 14.69 -4.34 8.61
CA ILE A 315 13.47 -4.47 7.80
C ILE A 315 13.05 -5.94 7.74
N PHE A 316 13.95 -6.85 7.38
CA PHE A 316 13.66 -8.28 7.32
C PHE A 316 13.16 -8.83 8.67
N GLY A 317 13.83 -8.50 9.78
CA GLY A 317 13.41 -8.93 11.11
C GLY A 317 12.05 -8.34 11.50
N SER A 318 11.76 -7.09 11.16
CA SER A 318 10.44 -6.49 11.40
C SER A 318 9.33 -7.23 10.64
N LEU A 319 9.60 -7.70 9.42
CA LEU A 319 8.66 -8.51 8.64
C LEU A 319 8.39 -9.85 9.32
N LEU A 320 9.42 -10.50 9.87
CA LEU A 320 9.25 -11.75 10.64
C LEU A 320 8.44 -11.52 11.91
N VAL A 321 8.72 -10.45 12.66
CA VAL A 321 7.96 -10.07 13.86
C VAL A 321 6.49 -9.81 13.49
N MET A 322 6.23 -9.11 12.38
CA MET A 322 4.87 -8.85 11.91
C MET A 322 4.15 -10.10 11.41
N ALA A 323 4.87 -11.05 10.80
CA ALA A 323 4.33 -12.28 10.22
C ALA A 323 4.12 -13.39 11.26
N TYR A 324 4.64 -13.23 12.48
CA TYR A 324 4.52 -14.23 13.53
C TYR A 324 3.04 -14.53 13.86
N PRO A 325 2.59 -15.79 13.76
CA PRO A 325 1.16 -16.10 13.77
C PRO A 325 0.55 -16.20 15.18
N TRP A 326 1.35 -16.26 16.24
CA TRP A 326 0.87 -16.61 17.59
C TRP A 326 0.67 -15.41 18.51
N TYR A 327 0.40 -14.23 17.95
CA TYR A 327 -0.03 -13.11 18.78
C TYR A 327 -1.46 -13.36 19.29
N PRO A 328 -1.74 -13.08 20.58
CA PRO A 328 -3.08 -13.24 21.14
C PRO A 328 -4.07 -12.23 20.54
N ASP A 329 -3.60 -11.03 20.22
CA ASP A 329 -4.38 -9.93 19.64
C ASP A 329 -3.48 -8.93 18.91
N GLY A 330 -4.11 -7.96 18.24
CA GLY A 330 -3.43 -6.95 17.45
C GLY A 330 -2.63 -5.94 18.27
N VAL A 331 -3.03 -5.70 19.52
CA VAL A 331 -2.35 -4.75 20.42
C VAL A 331 -1.00 -5.35 20.85
N VAL A 332 -0.99 -6.61 21.27
CA VAL A 332 0.25 -7.31 21.63
C VAL A 332 1.19 -7.42 20.42
N ARG A 333 0.64 -7.68 19.23
CA ARG A 333 1.42 -7.65 17.98
C ARG A 333 2.05 -6.28 17.73
N ALA A 334 1.28 -5.19 17.87
CA ALA A 334 1.79 -3.83 17.69
C ALA A 334 2.88 -3.49 18.71
N LEU A 335 2.70 -3.89 19.98
CA LEU A 335 3.70 -3.73 21.03
C LEU A 335 4.98 -4.52 20.74
N ALA A 336 4.89 -5.72 20.18
CA ALA A 336 6.05 -6.52 19.79
C ALA A 336 6.83 -5.87 18.63
N VAL A 337 6.12 -5.32 17.63
CA VAL A 337 6.74 -4.56 16.53
C VAL A 337 7.42 -3.30 17.08
N PHE A 338 6.76 -2.58 17.99
CA PHE A 338 7.34 -1.40 18.65
C PHE A 338 8.58 -1.77 19.47
N GLY A 339 8.51 -2.85 20.25
CA GLY A 339 9.65 -3.37 21.02
C GLY A 339 10.82 -3.75 20.13
N TYR A 340 10.55 -4.42 19.00
CA TYR A 340 11.57 -4.74 18.01
C TYR A 340 12.23 -3.48 17.44
N ALA A 341 11.44 -2.47 17.07
CA ALA A 341 11.95 -1.19 16.55
C ALA A 341 12.80 -0.46 17.60
N PHE A 342 12.34 -0.42 18.86
CA PHE A 342 13.06 0.16 19.97
C PHE A 342 14.41 -0.53 20.21
N CYS A 343 14.43 -1.87 20.24
CA CYS A 343 15.65 -2.65 20.40
C CYS A 343 16.61 -2.52 19.20
N SER A 344 16.08 -2.30 18.00
CA SER A 344 16.88 -2.16 16.78
C SER A 344 17.48 -0.75 16.60
N ALA A 345 16.88 0.27 17.22
CA ALA A 345 17.28 1.68 17.05
C ALA A 345 18.75 1.98 17.45
N PRO A 346 19.30 1.46 18.57
CA PRO A 346 20.71 1.66 18.92
C PRO A 346 21.67 1.09 17.88
N PHE A 347 21.36 -0.09 17.31
CA PHE A 347 22.18 -0.71 16.27
C PHE A 347 22.16 0.10 14.98
N LEU A 348 20.98 0.63 14.61
CA LEU A 348 20.84 1.52 13.47
C LEU A 348 21.61 2.83 13.67
N TRP A 349 21.57 3.41 14.87
CA TRP A 349 22.35 4.60 15.21
C TRP A 349 23.87 4.35 15.11
N ILE A 350 24.35 3.27 15.72
CA ILE A 350 25.77 2.86 15.63
C ILE A 350 26.18 2.65 14.16
N SER A 351 25.29 2.05 13.37
CA SER A 351 25.52 1.88 11.93
C SER A 351 25.67 3.21 11.21
N ILE A 352 24.75 4.15 11.42
CA ILE A 352 24.80 5.49 10.80
C ILE A 352 26.11 6.18 11.18
N VAL A 353 26.51 6.15 12.45
CA VAL A 353 27.78 6.71 12.91
C VAL A 353 28.96 6.06 12.18
N LYS A 354 28.99 4.72 12.06
CA LYS A 354 30.05 4.00 11.33
C LYS A 354 30.11 4.35 9.85
N ILE A 355 28.96 4.57 9.20
CA ILE A 355 28.90 5.00 7.80
C ILE A 355 29.50 6.40 7.67
N MET A 356 29.11 7.33 8.55
CA MET A 356 29.60 8.71 8.52
C MET A 356 31.10 8.81 8.82
N THR A 357 31.60 8.05 9.80
CA THR A 357 33.03 8.01 10.09
C THR A 357 33.84 7.35 8.98
N SER A 358 33.33 6.28 8.37
CA SER A 358 33.99 5.66 7.22
C SER A 358 34.06 6.61 6.02
N LEU A 359 32.98 7.36 5.74
CA LEU A 359 32.99 8.37 4.68
C LEU A 359 33.98 9.49 4.98
N GLN A 360 34.08 9.93 6.25
CA GLN A 360 35.07 10.92 6.67
C GLN A 360 36.51 10.41 6.42
N VAL A 361 36.83 9.21 6.91
CA VAL A 361 38.17 8.63 6.82
C VAL A 361 38.57 8.36 5.37
N SER A 362 37.66 7.84 4.53
CA SER A 362 37.93 7.62 3.11
C SER A 362 38.26 8.93 2.38
N LEU A 363 37.53 10.01 2.67
CA LEU A 363 37.76 11.32 2.06
C LEU A 363 39.04 12.00 2.56
N GLU A 364 39.41 11.80 3.82
CA GLU A 364 40.69 12.28 4.37
C GLU A 364 41.88 11.51 3.80
N ARG A 365 41.80 10.17 3.73
CA ARG A 365 42.88 9.32 3.20
C ARG A 365 43.24 9.70 1.77
N GLU A 366 42.24 9.97 0.92
CA GLU A 366 42.48 10.41 -0.46
C GLU A 366 43.07 11.83 -0.56
N ALA A 367 42.78 12.73 0.39
CA ALA A 367 43.40 14.05 0.45
C ALA A 367 44.90 14.00 0.80
N PHE A 368 45.36 12.95 1.50
CA PHE A 368 46.76 12.77 1.93
C PHE A 368 47.65 11.97 0.97
N PHE A 369 47.08 11.16 0.07
CA PHE A 369 47.85 10.38 -0.93
C PHE A 369 48.62 11.15 -2.04
N PRO A 370 48.46 12.45 -2.29
CA PRO A 370 49.26 13.14 -3.31
C PRO A 370 50.61 13.64 -2.77
N LYS A 371 50.84 13.63 -1.45
CA LYS A 371 52.08 14.17 -0.86
C LYS A 371 53.28 13.21 -0.87
N LEU A 372 53.09 11.92 -1.12
CA LEU A 372 54.18 10.91 -1.10
C LEU A 372 54.76 10.57 -2.48
N GLY A 373 54.23 11.13 -3.56
CA GLY A 373 54.66 10.83 -4.94
C GLY A 373 55.83 11.66 -5.48
N GLU A 374 56.24 12.73 -4.79
CA GLU A 374 57.34 13.61 -5.21
C GLU A 374 58.49 13.53 -4.22
N SER A 375 59.24 12.42 -4.24
CA SER A 375 60.61 12.42 -3.72
C SER A 375 61.53 12.97 -4.80
N ALA A 376 62.00 14.22 -4.61
CA ALA A 376 62.95 14.87 -5.51
C ALA A 376 64.26 14.05 -5.62
N PRO A 377 64.86 13.92 -6.82
CA PRO A 377 66.16 13.28 -6.96
C PRO A 377 67.27 14.19 -6.38
N PRO A 378 68.42 13.63 -5.95
CA PRO A 378 69.47 14.41 -5.31
C PRO A 378 70.12 15.36 -6.33
N SER A 379 70.24 16.63 -5.98
CA SER A 379 70.93 17.65 -6.77
C SER A 379 72.44 17.41 -6.72
N GLY A 380 72.95 16.59 -7.63
CA GLY A 380 74.36 16.38 -7.89
C GLY A 380 74.87 17.23 -9.06
N PHE A 381 75.74 18.18 -8.72
CA PHE A 381 76.98 18.55 -9.42
C PHE A 381 77.02 19.16 -10.84
N ASN A 382 77.87 20.21 -10.91
CA ASN A 382 78.58 20.85 -12.04
C ASN A 382 77.86 22.00 -12.78
N LYS A 383 78.46 23.18 -13.05
CA LYS A 383 79.87 23.65 -13.00
C LYS A 383 79.95 25.19 -13.25
N LEU A 384 81.09 25.79 -12.85
CA LEU A 384 81.79 26.99 -13.40
C LEU A 384 81.25 28.40 -13.06
N TYR A 385 81.92 29.13 -12.16
CA TYR A 385 83.11 29.98 -12.44
C TYR A 385 83.94 30.19 -11.17
#